data_AF-A0A6G9SA79-F1
#
_entry.id   AF-A0A6G9SA79-F1
#
_cell.length_a   1.000
_cell.length_b   1.000
_cell.length_c   1.000
_cell.angle_alpha   90.00
_cell.angle_beta   90.00
_cell.angle_gamma   90.00
#
_symmetry.space_group_name_H-M   'P 1'
#
loop_
_entity.id
_entity.type
_entity.pdbx_description
1 polymer ?
#
loop_
_entity_poly.entity_id
_entity_poly.type
_entity_poly.pdbx_seq_one_letter_code
_entity_poly.pdbx_strand_id
1 'polypeptide(L)'
;MAAKIKPPKSSNSGGMNDINPFSTEERNMIIHALESDRFCPRKLGFRHSHYAPLMKFLFATGCRPSEAIALQWKHISPDFKQITFEQVIIGTDSGKQVRQGLKTQERRKFPCNDSLQTLLQPIKPVDATPKLLVFPSPEAKHIDLNNFRRCINAG
;
A
#
# COMPACT_ATOMS: atom_id res chain seq x y z
N MET A 1 11.11 -27.12 40.49
CA MET A 1 9.76 -26.53 40.25
C MET A 1 9.77 -25.90 38.86
N ALA A 2 9.17 -26.54 37.85
CA ALA A 2 9.17 -26.04 36.47
C ALA A 2 8.13 -24.91 36.29
N ALA A 3 8.53 -23.80 35.68
CA ALA A 3 7.64 -22.67 35.42
C ALA A 3 6.64 -23.01 34.30
N LYS A 4 5.35 -22.74 34.52
CA LYS A 4 4.27 -22.95 33.54
C LYS A 4 4.50 -22.07 32.31
N ILE A 5 4.75 -22.70 31.16
CA ILE A 5 4.80 -22.03 29.86
C ILE A 5 3.37 -21.59 29.51
N LYS A 6 3.13 -20.28 29.37
CA LYS A 6 1.88 -19.76 28.81
C LYS A 6 1.88 -20.03 27.31
N PRO A 7 0.88 -20.75 26.76
CA PRO A 7 0.79 -20.94 25.31
C PRO A 7 0.51 -19.59 24.60
N PRO A 8 0.96 -19.44 23.34
CA PRO A 8 0.69 -18.24 22.55
C PRO A 8 -0.82 -18.06 22.33
N LYS A 9 -1.26 -16.78 22.33
CA LYS A 9 -2.66 -16.34 22.24
C LYS A 9 -3.45 -16.80 20.99
N SER A 10 -2.86 -17.57 20.08
CA SER A 10 -3.48 -17.90 18.79
C SER A 10 -4.23 -19.24 18.77
N SER A 11 -4.28 -20.00 19.86
CA SER A 11 -4.84 -21.36 19.84
C SER A 11 -6.32 -21.47 20.19
N ASN A 12 -7.12 -20.40 20.11
CA ASN A 12 -8.55 -20.51 20.39
C ASN A 12 -9.42 -19.63 19.47
N SER A 13 -9.69 -20.09 18.26
CA SER A 13 -10.92 -19.73 17.53
C SER A 13 -11.20 -20.77 16.46
N GLY A 14 -12.26 -21.57 16.64
CA GLY A 14 -12.77 -22.44 15.59
C GLY A 14 -13.22 -21.61 14.39
N GLY A 15 -12.75 -21.98 13.19
CA GLY A 15 -13.30 -21.58 11.89
C GLY A 15 -13.27 -20.11 11.47
N MET A 16 -13.05 -19.15 12.38
CA MET A 16 -13.14 -17.70 12.09
C MET A 16 -11.78 -17.06 11.72
N ASN A 17 -10.71 -17.84 11.64
CA ASN A 17 -9.33 -17.37 11.46
C ASN A 17 -8.73 -17.67 10.08
N ASP A 18 -9.51 -18.22 9.13
CA ASP A 18 -8.97 -18.46 7.80
C ASP A 18 -8.82 -17.14 7.03
N ILE A 19 -7.62 -16.92 6.51
CA ILE A 19 -7.37 -15.84 5.55
C ILE A 19 -8.13 -16.20 4.29
N ASN A 20 -9.11 -15.37 3.92
CA ASN A 20 -9.86 -15.51 2.68
C ASN A 20 -9.27 -14.55 1.61
N PRO A 21 -8.31 -14.99 0.79
CA PRO A 21 -7.72 -14.14 -0.25
C PRO A 21 -8.72 -13.92 -1.38
N PHE A 22 -8.67 -12.73 -1.98
CA PHE A 22 -9.43 -12.48 -3.21
C PHE A 22 -8.96 -13.40 -4.34
N SER A 23 -9.92 -13.89 -5.13
CA SER A 23 -9.64 -14.55 -6.39
C SER A 23 -9.03 -13.56 -7.40
N THR A 24 -8.48 -14.09 -8.50
CA THR A 24 -7.96 -13.27 -9.60
C THR A 24 -9.07 -12.40 -10.20
N GLU A 25 -10.25 -12.96 -10.36
CA GLU A 25 -11.45 -12.31 -10.89
C GLU A 25 -11.92 -11.20 -9.95
N GLU A 26 -12.00 -11.48 -8.65
CA GLU A 26 -12.38 -10.49 -7.63
C GLU A 26 -11.40 -9.33 -7.59
N ARG A 27 -10.09 -9.62 -7.58
CA ARG A 27 -9.04 -8.60 -7.66
C ARG A 27 -9.23 -7.71 -8.89
N ASN A 28 -9.46 -8.31 -10.06
CA ASN A 28 -9.63 -7.56 -11.31
C ASN A 28 -10.91 -6.71 -11.28
N MET A 29 -12.01 -7.21 -10.69
CA MET A 29 -13.23 -6.44 -10.49
C MET A 29 -13.03 -5.25 -9.55
N ILE A 30 -12.28 -5.44 -8.45
CA ILE A 30 -11.93 -4.35 -7.52
C ILE A 30 -11.15 -3.26 -8.24
N ILE A 31 -10.12 -3.64 -9.01
CA ILE A 31 -9.31 -2.69 -9.78
C ILE A 31 -10.18 -1.94 -10.79
N HIS A 32 -11.00 -2.65 -11.56
CA HIS A 32 -11.89 -2.03 -12.55
C HIS A 32 -12.90 -1.08 -11.90
N ALA A 33 -13.46 -1.43 -10.74
CA ALA A 33 -14.40 -0.57 -10.01
C ALA A 33 -13.74 0.74 -9.51
N LEU A 34 -12.46 0.68 -9.12
CA LEU A 34 -11.69 1.87 -8.77
C LEU A 34 -11.40 2.74 -10.00
N GLU A 35 -10.95 2.13 -11.09
CA GLU A 35 -10.63 2.84 -12.33
C GLU A 35 -11.84 3.53 -12.98
N SER A 36 -12.99 2.87 -12.91
CA SER A 36 -14.26 3.40 -13.45
C SER A 36 -14.99 4.35 -12.49
N ASP A 37 -14.43 4.60 -11.30
CA ASP A 37 -15.06 5.40 -10.26
C ASP A 37 -16.49 4.94 -9.88
N ARG A 38 -16.78 3.65 -10.10
CA ARG A 38 -18.14 3.10 -10.04
C ARG A 38 -18.84 3.36 -8.71
N PHE A 39 -18.09 3.28 -7.62
CA PHE A 39 -18.58 3.49 -6.25
C PHE A 39 -18.09 4.80 -5.63
N CYS A 40 -17.59 5.74 -6.45
CA CYS A 40 -17.11 7.03 -5.96
C CYS A 40 -18.30 7.92 -5.56
N PRO A 41 -18.42 8.36 -4.29
CA PRO A 41 -19.48 9.27 -3.89
C PRO A 41 -19.37 10.61 -4.63
N ARG A 42 -20.50 11.13 -5.14
CA ARG A 42 -20.52 12.41 -5.90
C ARG A 42 -20.03 13.62 -5.10
N LYS A 43 -20.12 13.56 -3.77
CA LYS A 43 -19.72 14.65 -2.86
C LYS A 43 -18.22 14.64 -2.55
N LEU A 44 -17.49 13.63 -3.01
CA LEU A 44 -16.06 13.51 -2.74
C LEU A 44 -15.28 14.49 -3.64
N GLY A 45 -14.36 15.25 -3.05
CA GLY A 45 -13.53 16.22 -3.78
C GLY A 45 -12.45 15.59 -4.68
N PHE A 46 -12.40 14.26 -4.74
CA PHE A 46 -11.47 13.48 -5.54
C PHE A 46 -12.13 12.19 -6.03
N ARG A 47 -11.51 11.57 -7.04
CA ARG A 47 -11.99 10.32 -7.63
C ARG A 47 -11.25 9.10 -7.06
N HIS A 48 -11.93 7.96 -6.95
CA HIS A 48 -11.34 6.70 -6.50
C HIS A 48 -10.24 6.20 -7.46
N SER A 49 -10.36 6.51 -8.76
CA SER A 49 -9.38 6.22 -9.80
C SER A 49 -7.98 6.76 -9.48
N HIS A 50 -7.88 7.83 -8.68
CA HIS A 50 -6.61 8.36 -8.15
C HIS A 50 -5.78 7.30 -7.42
N TYR A 51 -6.44 6.37 -6.72
CA TYR A 51 -5.79 5.33 -5.94
C TYR A 51 -5.65 3.98 -6.66
N ALA A 52 -6.13 3.87 -7.89
CA ALA A 52 -5.99 2.63 -8.67
C ALA A 52 -4.53 2.19 -8.83
N PRO A 53 -3.54 3.08 -9.07
CA PRO A 53 -2.14 2.67 -9.15
C PRO A 53 -1.61 2.07 -7.84
N LEU A 54 -1.97 2.65 -6.69
CA LEU A 54 -1.60 2.13 -5.37
C LEU A 54 -2.18 0.73 -5.15
N MET A 55 -3.45 0.52 -5.50
CA MET A 55 -4.10 -0.78 -5.34
C MET A 55 -3.49 -1.86 -6.22
N LYS A 56 -3.25 -1.56 -7.51
CA LYS A 56 -2.51 -2.45 -8.42
C LYS A 56 -1.13 -2.80 -7.86
N PHE A 57 -0.42 -1.82 -7.31
CA PHE A 57 0.90 -2.01 -6.72
C PHE A 57 0.86 -2.93 -5.50
N LEU A 58 -0.13 -2.76 -4.61
CA LEU A 58 -0.29 -3.61 -3.43
C LEU A 58 -0.59 -5.06 -3.82
N PHE A 59 -1.47 -5.28 -4.80
CA PHE A 59 -1.75 -6.63 -5.29
C PHE A 59 -0.56 -7.28 -5.97
N ALA A 60 0.25 -6.51 -6.71
CA ALA A 60 1.41 -7.04 -7.43
C ALA A 60 2.60 -7.34 -6.50
N THR A 61 2.78 -6.56 -5.42
CA THR A 61 3.96 -6.68 -4.55
C THR A 61 3.71 -7.40 -3.24
N GLY A 62 2.46 -7.41 -2.75
CA GLY A 62 2.11 -7.89 -1.41
C GLY A 62 2.83 -7.12 -0.28
N CYS A 63 3.37 -5.93 -0.54
CA CYS A 63 4.04 -5.15 0.50
C CYS A 63 3.03 -4.60 1.51
N ARG A 64 3.51 -4.16 2.68
CA ARG A 64 2.60 -3.53 3.65
C ARG A 64 2.09 -2.21 3.09
N PRO A 65 0.80 -1.86 3.29
CA PRO A 65 0.28 -0.56 2.85
C PRO A 65 1.10 0.63 3.36
N SER A 66 1.58 0.57 4.60
CA SER A 66 2.43 1.61 5.20
C SER A 66 3.81 1.74 4.53
N GLU A 67 4.32 0.68 3.90
CA GLU A 67 5.55 0.71 3.09
C GLU A 67 5.26 1.37 1.74
N ALA A 68 4.14 1.02 1.10
CA ALA A 68 3.74 1.57 -0.20
C ALA A 68 3.52 3.09 -0.14
N ILE A 69 2.78 3.57 0.86
CA ILE A 69 2.50 5.02 0.99
C ILE A 69 3.71 5.84 1.44
N ALA A 70 4.77 5.19 1.92
CA ALA A 70 6.04 5.83 2.25
C ALA A 70 6.99 5.89 1.05
N LEU A 71 6.64 5.28 -0.08
CA LEU A 71 7.53 5.14 -1.22
C LEU A 71 7.74 6.49 -1.93
N GLN A 72 9.00 6.79 -2.24
CA GLN A 72 9.45 7.97 -2.96
C GLN A 72 10.21 7.51 -4.20
N TRP A 73 10.30 8.36 -5.23
CA TRP A 73 10.97 7.99 -6.48
C TRP A 73 12.44 7.61 -6.31
N LYS A 74 13.14 8.14 -5.29
CA LYS A 74 14.51 7.72 -4.93
C LYS A 74 14.64 6.24 -4.56
N HIS A 75 13.54 5.59 -4.16
CA HIS A 75 13.55 4.19 -3.78
C HIS A 75 13.40 3.24 -4.97
N ILE A 76 13.05 3.76 -6.15
CA ILE A 76 12.86 2.99 -7.38
C ILE A 76 14.11 3.19 -8.24
N SER A 77 14.69 2.09 -8.72
CA SER A 77 15.84 2.17 -9.62
C SER A 77 15.47 2.91 -10.92
N PRO A 78 16.40 3.64 -11.56
CA PRO A 78 16.11 4.40 -12.78
C PRO A 78 15.55 3.55 -13.93
N ASP A 79 15.93 2.27 -13.99
CA ASP A 79 15.45 1.28 -14.96
C ASP A 79 14.17 0.56 -14.54
N PHE A 80 13.57 0.94 -13.40
CA PHE A 80 12.36 0.34 -12.82
C PHE A 80 12.46 -1.16 -12.52
N LYS A 81 13.66 -1.74 -12.44
CA LYS A 81 13.87 -3.17 -12.15
C LYS A 81 13.93 -3.51 -10.66
N GLN A 82 14.06 -2.51 -9.79
CA GLN A 82 14.20 -2.73 -8.36
C GLN A 82 13.52 -1.63 -7.54
N ILE A 83 12.82 -2.03 -6.48
CA ILE A 83 12.31 -1.16 -5.43
C ILE A 83 13.07 -1.45 -4.14
N THR A 84 13.47 -0.41 -3.43
CA THR A 84 14.07 -0.53 -2.09
C THR A 84 13.07 -0.04 -1.05
N PHE A 85 12.53 -0.96 -0.25
CA PHE A 85 11.70 -0.61 0.88
C PHE A 85 12.59 -0.38 2.11
N GLU A 86 12.63 0.84 2.62
CA GLU A 86 13.47 1.23 3.76
C GLU A 86 12.78 2.17 4.76
N GLN A 87 11.53 2.54 4.49
CA GLN A 87 10.77 3.42 5.37
C GLN A 87 9.28 3.08 5.34
N VAL A 88 8.58 3.48 6.41
CA VAL A 88 7.16 3.26 6.60
C VAL A 88 6.48 4.52 7.14
N ILE A 89 5.19 4.68 6.85
CA ILE A 89 4.35 5.66 7.54
C ILE A 89 3.72 5.02 8.77
N ILE A 90 3.92 5.65 9.92
CA ILE A 90 3.29 5.29 11.19
C ILE A 90 2.37 6.41 11.67
N GLY A 91 1.28 6.03 12.32
CA GLY A 91 0.46 6.97 13.09
C GLY A 91 1.03 7.10 14.51
N THR A 92 1.20 8.33 14.97
CA THR A 92 1.55 8.69 16.34
C THR A 92 0.49 9.66 16.88
N ASP A 93 0.53 9.93 18.19
CA ASP A 93 -0.39 10.88 18.83
C ASP A 93 -0.24 12.31 18.26
N SER A 94 0.94 12.63 17.72
CA SER A 94 1.23 13.91 17.04
C SER A 94 0.95 13.88 15.53
N GLY A 95 0.32 12.82 15.01
CA GLY A 95 -0.01 12.68 13.60
C GLY A 95 0.82 11.62 12.87
N LYS A 96 0.94 11.74 11.54
CA LYS A 96 1.69 10.76 10.75
C LYS A 96 3.16 11.12 10.69
N GLN A 97 4.02 10.11 10.88
CA GLN A 97 5.46 10.28 10.79
C GLN A 97 6.08 9.21 9.89
N VAL A 98 7.14 9.61 9.18
CA VAL A 98 8.00 8.68 8.44
C VAL A 98 8.95 8.05 9.43
N ARG A 99 8.91 6.73 9.56
CA ARG A 99 9.89 5.96 10.31
C ARG A 99 10.84 5.27 9.34
N GLN A 100 12.13 5.45 9.56
CA GLN A 100 13.18 4.68 8.87
C GLN A 100 13.23 3.25 9.43
N GLY A 101 13.51 2.29 8.56
CA GLY A 101 13.46 0.88 8.88
C GLY A 101 12.08 0.25 8.72
N LEU A 102 12.07 -1.04 8.38
CA LEU A 102 10.88 -1.87 8.39
C LEU A 102 10.67 -2.47 9.79
N LYS A 103 9.50 -3.08 10.02
CA LYS A 103 9.15 -3.67 11.32
C LYS A 103 10.17 -4.69 11.84
N THR A 104 10.84 -5.41 10.94
CA THR A 104 11.73 -6.55 11.27
C THR A 104 13.13 -6.44 10.68
N GLN A 105 13.35 -5.54 9.72
CA GLN A 105 14.60 -5.39 8.97
C GLN A 105 14.80 -3.92 8.61
N GLU A 106 16.03 -3.44 8.47
CA GLU A 106 16.27 -2.03 8.12
C GLU A 106 15.83 -1.71 6.69
N ARG A 107 16.09 -2.61 5.74
CA ARG A 107 15.66 -2.45 4.35
C ARG A 107 15.56 -3.78 3.62
N ARG A 108 14.75 -3.81 2.57
CA ARG A 108 14.69 -4.94 1.62
C ARG A 108 14.63 -4.43 0.19
N LYS A 109 15.27 -5.17 -0.72
CA LYS A 109 15.16 -4.98 -2.17
C LYS A 109 14.08 -5.89 -2.71
N PHE A 110 13.27 -5.39 -3.63
CA PHE A 110 12.20 -6.11 -4.29
C PHE A 110 12.41 -6.01 -5.81
N PRO A 111 12.53 -7.15 -6.53
CA PRO A 111 12.66 -7.14 -7.98
C PRO A 111 11.34 -6.75 -8.64
N CYS A 112 11.41 -5.92 -9.68
CA CYS A 112 10.24 -5.52 -10.46
C CYS A 112 10.20 -6.31 -11.77
N ASN A 113 9.14 -7.09 -11.94
CA ASN A 113 8.83 -7.73 -13.21
C ASN A 113 8.26 -6.71 -14.22
N ASP A 114 8.04 -7.15 -15.45
CA ASP A 114 7.54 -6.28 -16.53
C ASP A 114 6.17 -5.68 -16.18
N SER A 115 5.31 -6.45 -15.50
CA SER A 115 4.00 -5.97 -15.04
C SER A 115 4.11 -4.76 -14.10
N LEU A 116 5.05 -4.78 -13.16
CA LEU A 116 5.32 -3.64 -12.27
C LEU A 116 5.97 -2.47 -13.02
N GLN A 117 6.82 -2.73 -14.01
CA GLN A 117 7.38 -1.67 -14.84
C GLN A 117 6.28 -0.96 -15.65
N THR A 118 5.36 -1.72 -16.26
CA THR A 118 4.18 -1.18 -16.96
C THR A 118 3.26 -0.39 -16.03
N LEU A 119 3.22 -0.71 -14.73
CA LEU A 119 2.49 0.08 -13.74
C LEU A 119 3.20 1.38 -13.34
N LEU A 120 4.52 1.33 -13.12
CA LEU A 120 5.28 2.42 -12.53
C LEU A 120 5.74 3.47 -13.54
N GLN A 121 6.06 3.07 -14.76
CA GLN A 121 6.54 4.00 -15.79
C GLN A 121 5.51 5.09 -16.13
N PRO A 122 4.23 4.77 -16.40
CA PRO A 122 3.26 5.78 -16.82
C PRO A 122 2.87 6.76 -15.71
N ILE A 123 3.02 6.36 -14.45
CA ILE A 123 2.65 7.20 -13.30
C ILE A 123 3.80 8.10 -12.84
N LYS A 124 5.02 7.94 -13.40
CA LYS A 124 6.17 8.78 -13.04
C LYS A 124 6.05 10.16 -13.70
N PRO A 125 5.98 11.26 -12.92
CA PRO A 125 5.99 12.60 -13.48
C PRO A 125 7.30 12.89 -14.22
N VAL A 126 7.24 13.74 -15.25
CA VAL A 126 8.43 14.18 -16.00
C VAL A 126 9.46 14.83 -15.08
N ASP A 127 9.00 15.69 -14.17
CA ASP A 127 9.85 16.43 -13.23
C ASP A 127 9.91 15.78 -11.84
N ALA A 128 9.85 14.45 -11.78
CA ALA A 128 9.85 13.71 -10.52
C ALA A 128 11.13 13.95 -9.71
N THR A 129 11.01 14.68 -8.59
CA THR A 129 12.12 14.82 -7.65
C THR A 129 12.33 13.52 -6.86
N PRO A 130 13.56 13.22 -6.37
CA PRO A 130 13.83 11.99 -5.65
C PRO A 130 12.94 11.78 -4.40
N LYS A 131 12.53 12.86 -3.73
CA LYS A 131 11.69 12.82 -2.52
C LYS A 131 10.19 12.83 -2.81
N LEU A 132 9.79 13.01 -4.07
CA LEU A 132 8.38 13.00 -4.46
C LEU A 132 7.79 11.60 -4.22
N LEU A 133 6.59 11.57 -3.66
CA LEU A 133 5.89 10.33 -3.37
C LEU A 133 5.49 9.62 -4.66
N VAL A 134 5.59 8.29 -4.66
CA VAL A 134 5.13 7.45 -5.78
C VAL A 134 3.61 7.38 -5.81
N PHE A 135 2.99 7.32 -4.62
CA PHE A 135 1.53 7.27 -4.45
C PHE A 135 1.08 8.40 -3.52
N PRO A 136 0.98 9.65 -4.01
CA PRO A 136 0.52 10.78 -3.20
C PRO A 136 -1.00 10.71 -2.95
N SER A 137 -1.46 11.38 -1.90
CA SER A 137 -2.88 11.75 -1.76
C SER A 137 -3.27 12.79 -2.83
N PRO A 138 -4.57 13.06 -3.04
CA PRO A 138 -5.03 14.13 -3.92
C PRO A 138 -4.44 15.51 -3.58
N GLU A 139 -4.01 15.73 -2.33
CA GLU A 139 -3.33 16.95 -1.88
C GLU A 139 -1.78 16.87 -1.97
N ALA A 140 -1.24 15.89 -2.69
CA ALA A 140 0.21 15.64 -2.80
C ALA A 140 0.94 15.30 -1.47
N LYS A 141 0.20 14.81 -0.46
CA LYS A 141 0.73 14.42 0.86
C LYS A 141 0.76 12.90 1.02
N HIS A 142 1.26 12.41 2.15
CA HIS A 142 1.14 11.01 2.52
C HIS A 142 -0.34 10.62 2.70
N ILE A 143 -0.72 9.48 2.12
CA ILE A 143 -2.08 8.95 2.22
C ILE A 143 -2.40 8.58 3.68
N ASP A 144 -3.61 8.90 4.10
CA ASP A 144 -4.17 8.38 5.35
C ASP A 144 -4.80 7.01 5.13
N LEU A 145 -4.16 5.94 5.59
CA LEU A 145 -4.72 4.60 5.43
C LEU A 145 -6.07 4.42 6.16
N ASN A 146 -6.29 5.10 7.27
CA ASN A 146 -7.56 5.02 8.02
C ASN A 146 -8.69 5.76 7.31
N ASN A 147 -8.37 6.89 6.68
CA ASN A 147 -9.35 7.63 5.87
C ASN A 147 -9.60 6.90 4.54
N PHE A 148 -8.54 6.48 3.88
CA PHE A 148 -8.57 5.74 2.62
C PHE A 148 -9.46 4.49 2.69
N ARG A 149 -9.31 3.67 3.74
CA ARG A 149 -10.17 2.49 3.96
C ARG A 149 -11.64 2.88 4.10
N ARG A 150 -11.94 3.97 4.80
CA ARG A 150 -13.32 4.45 4.95
C ARG A 150 -13.88 4.97 3.63
N CYS A 151 -13.10 5.72 2.85
CA CYS A 151 -13.53 6.25 1.56
C CYS A 151 -13.86 5.15 0.55
N ILE A 152 -13.01 4.13 0.42
CA ILE A 152 -13.24 3.05 -0.55
C ILE A 152 -14.42 2.16 -0.15
N ASN A 153 -14.66 1.96 1.14
CA ASN A 153 -15.74 1.11 1.63
C ASN A 153 -17.09 1.83 1.79
N ALA A 154 -17.16 3.14 1.56
CA ALA A 154 -18.37 3.95 1.76
C ALA A 154 -19.34 3.93 0.56
N GLY A 155 -19.30 2.88 -0.26
CA GLY A 155 -20.11 2.70 -1.47
C GLY A 155 -21.24 1.69 -1.27
#